data_AF-A0A3D0YAI9-F1
#
_entry.id   AF-A0A3D0YAI9-F1
#
_cell.length_a   1.000
_cell.length_b   1.000
_cell.length_c   1.000
_cell.angle_alpha   90.00
_cell.angle_beta   90.00
_cell.angle_gamma   90.00
#
_symmetry.space_group_name_H-M   'P 1'
#
loop_
_entity.id
_entity.type
_entity.pdbx_description
1 polymer ?
#
loop_
_entity_poly.entity_id
_entity_poly.type
_entity_poly.pdbx_seq_one_letter_code
_entity_poly.pdbx_strand_id
1 'polypeptide(L)'
;MENNKKEKTNIIVNNENDAIFYIDPLDGDGFRFPYLLYTPNNIKNGSPIFVAGNNSREINKDYEVDIEQAFNMIKGTLKIPIFNESRVPILMPIFPSFYGECGECGECEECEKEKYIQQLSRNTMLIKDGNLARIDLQLIAMINNAKELLLKYE
;
A
#
# COMPACT_ATOMS: atom_id res chain seq x y z
N MET A 1 16.85 5.60 -29.35
CA MET A 1 16.34 4.34 -28.76
C MET A 1 16.72 4.38 -27.28
N GLU A 2 15.85 4.92 -26.43
CA GLU A 2 16.13 5.03 -25.00
C GLU A 2 14.98 4.42 -24.20
N ASN A 3 15.24 3.19 -23.74
CA ASN A 3 14.82 2.55 -22.49
C ASN A 3 13.42 2.88 -21.92
N ASN A 4 12.38 2.33 -22.54
CA ASN A 4 11.12 1.99 -21.89
C ASN A 4 11.33 0.83 -20.89
N LYS A 5 11.82 1.16 -19.69
CA LYS A 5 11.96 0.18 -18.59
C LYS A 5 11.54 0.76 -17.25
N LYS A 6 10.30 1.24 -17.14
CA LYS A 6 9.59 1.32 -15.85
C LYS A 6 8.10 1.19 -16.13
N GLU A 7 7.51 0.10 -15.64
CA GLU A 7 6.14 0.00 -15.12
C GLU A 7 5.73 -1.49 -15.15
N LYS A 8 5.92 -2.19 -14.03
CA LYS A 8 5.11 -3.37 -13.72
C LYS A 8 3.86 -2.87 -12.99
N THR A 9 2.92 -2.35 -13.77
CA THR A 9 1.62 -1.92 -13.27
C THR A 9 0.59 -2.90 -13.78
N ASN A 10 -0.04 -3.64 -12.86
CA ASN A 10 -1.13 -4.55 -13.22
C ASN A 10 -2.48 -3.87 -12.96
N ILE A 11 -3.35 -3.86 -13.98
CA ILE A 11 -4.75 -3.41 -13.85
C ILE A 11 -5.59 -4.61 -13.45
N ILE A 12 -6.30 -4.51 -12.32
CA ILE A 12 -6.95 -5.68 -11.71
C ILE A 12 -8.48 -5.59 -11.76
N VAL A 13 -9.03 -4.38 -11.78
CA VAL A 13 -10.47 -4.15 -11.99
C VAL A 13 -10.64 -2.95 -12.89
N ASN A 14 -11.46 -3.10 -13.94
CA ASN A 14 -11.89 -2.01 -14.81
C ASN A 14 -13.42 -2.08 -14.95
N ASN A 15 -14.14 -1.27 -14.18
CA ASN A 15 -15.58 -1.11 -14.34
C ASN A 15 -15.87 0.09 -15.23
N GLU A 16 -15.67 -0.08 -16.54
CA GLU A 16 -15.84 0.87 -17.67
C GLU A 16 -15.22 2.27 -17.51
N ASN A 17 -14.90 2.74 -16.30
CA ASN A 17 -14.46 4.08 -15.98
C ASN A 17 -13.71 4.19 -14.62
N ASP A 18 -13.33 3.10 -13.96
CA ASP A 18 -12.56 3.19 -12.70
C ASP A 18 -11.51 2.08 -12.71
N ALA A 19 -10.31 2.39 -12.23
CA ALA A 19 -9.20 1.44 -12.22
C ALA A 19 -8.64 1.23 -10.81
N ILE A 20 -8.31 -0.03 -10.50
CA ILE A 20 -7.44 -0.38 -9.37
C ILE A 20 -6.13 -0.91 -9.94
N PHE A 21 -5.05 -0.20 -9.65
CA PHE A 21 -3.69 -0.59 -10.00
C PHE A 21 -3.02 -1.27 -8.80
N TYR A 22 -2.29 -2.34 -9.08
CA TYR A 22 -1.31 -2.88 -8.16
C TYR A 22 0.08 -2.46 -8.67
N ILE A 23 0.79 -1.73 -7.82
CA ILE A 23 2.09 -1.14 -8.15
C ILE A 23 3.17 -1.88 -7.37
N ASP A 24 3.98 -2.65 -8.08
CA ASP A 24 5.18 -3.28 -7.52
C ASP A 24 6.31 -2.24 -7.33
N PRO A 25 7.12 -2.35 -6.27
CA PRO A 25 8.31 -1.52 -6.11
C PRO A 25 9.33 -1.81 -7.21
N LEU A 26 9.88 -0.76 -7.81
CA LEU A 26 11.06 -0.84 -8.69
C LEU A 26 12.30 -0.26 -8.00
N ASP A 27 13.46 -0.62 -8.52
CA ASP A 27 14.72 -0.06 -8.05
C ASP A 27 14.72 1.47 -8.13
N GLY A 28 15.02 2.10 -7.00
CA GLY A 28 15.09 3.55 -6.86
C GLY A 28 13.76 4.25 -6.56
N ASP A 29 12.64 3.53 -6.43
CA ASP A 29 11.33 4.16 -6.15
C ASP A 29 11.19 4.67 -4.69
N GLY A 30 12.13 4.30 -3.81
CA GLY A 30 12.15 4.77 -2.41
C GLY A 30 11.23 3.99 -1.47
N PHE A 31 10.55 2.96 -1.97
CA PHE A 31 9.75 2.01 -1.19
C PHE A 31 10.04 0.56 -1.63
N ARG A 32 9.74 -0.41 -0.76
CA ARG A 32 10.07 -1.83 -0.95
C ARG A 32 8.87 -2.77 -0.89
N PHE A 33 7.68 -2.23 -0.67
CA PHE A 33 6.44 -2.98 -0.64
C PHE A 33 5.48 -2.43 -1.71
N PRO A 34 4.64 -3.28 -2.29
CA PRO A 34 3.59 -2.85 -3.20
C PRO A 34 2.54 -1.98 -2.52
N TYR A 35 1.77 -1.29 -3.35
CA TYR A 35 0.56 -0.59 -2.93
C TYR A 35 -0.54 -0.70 -3.98
N LEU A 36 -1.79 -0.52 -3.55
CA LEU A 36 -2.94 -0.37 -4.43
C LEU A 36 -3.23 1.10 -4.68
N LEU A 37 -3.53 1.45 -5.92
CA LEU A 37 -4.01 2.77 -6.31
C LEU A 37 -5.35 2.65 -7.01
N TYR A 38 -6.42 3.06 -6.35
CA TYR A 38 -7.69 3.30 -7.00
C TYR A 38 -7.71 4.69 -7.63
N THR A 39 -8.13 4.73 -8.88
CA THR A 39 -8.19 5.92 -9.72
C THR A 39 -9.60 5.98 -10.31
N PRO A 40 -10.47 6.89 -9.83
CA PRO A 40 -11.74 7.14 -10.50
C PRO A 40 -11.50 7.78 -11.87
N ASN A 41 -12.38 7.59 -12.85
CA ASN A 41 -12.31 8.42 -14.05
C ASN A 41 -12.57 9.90 -13.76
N ASN A 42 -11.97 10.74 -14.58
CA ASN A 42 -12.09 12.20 -14.57
C ASN A 42 -11.56 12.86 -13.30
N ILE A 43 -10.45 12.34 -12.75
CA ILE A 43 -9.75 13.01 -11.65
C ILE A 43 -9.24 14.36 -12.13
N LYS A 44 -9.45 15.39 -11.31
CA LYS A 44 -8.85 16.70 -11.58
C LYS A 44 -7.41 16.71 -11.12
N ASN A 45 -6.54 17.35 -11.90
CA ASN A 45 -5.19 17.62 -11.47
C ASN A 45 -5.15 18.32 -10.09
N GLY A 46 -4.27 17.81 -9.21
CA GLY A 46 -4.17 18.29 -7.84
C GLY A 46 -5.25 17.78 -6.87
N SER A 47 -6.08 16.82 -7.28
CA SER A 47 -7.00 16.16 -6.36
C SER A 47 -6.23 15.54 -5.17
N PRO A 48 -6.76 15.68 -3.94
CA PRO A 48 -6.15 15.02 -2.79
C PRO A 48 -6.18 13.50 -2.99
N ILE A 49 -5.21 12.80 -2.41
CA ILE A 49 -5.19 11.34 -2.35
C ILE A 49 -5.60 10.92 -0.95
N PHE A 50 -6.59 10.05 -0.84
CA PHE A 50 -6.91 9.41 0.43
C PHE A 50 -5.97 8.23 0.66
N VAL A 51 -5.15 8.30 1.72
CA VAL A 51 -4.29 7.19 2.13
C VAL A 51 -5.06 6.31 3.09
N ALA A 52 -5.55 5.17 2.60
CA ALA A 52 -6.26 4.19 3.40
C ALA A 52 -5.27 3.27 4.12
N GLY A 53 -5.50 3.01 5.40
CA GLY A 53 -4.75 1.99 6.12
C GLY A 53 -5.11 0.60 5.61
N ASN A 54 -4.10 -0.27 5.46
CA ASN A 54 -4.32 -1.70 5.30
C ASN A 54 -4.25 -2.36 6.68
N ASN A 55 -5.25 -2.13 7.54
CA ASN A 55 -5.28 -2.74 8.87
C ASN A 55 -6.14 -4.02 8.83
N SER A 56 -5.49 -5.15 8.56
CA SER A 56 -6.14 -6.43 8.79
C SER A 56 -6.39 -6.63 10.29
N ARG A 57 -7.57 -7.17 10.63
CA ARG A 57 -7.87 -7.61 12.00
C ARG A 57 -7.29 -8.99 12.31
N GLU A 58 -6.74 -9.68 11.30
CA GLU A 58 -6.19 -11.01 11.42
C GLU A 58 -4.67 -10.93 11.44
N ILE A 59 -4.09 -11.53 12.48
CA ILE A 59 -2.64 -11.71 12.58
C ILE A 59 -2.28 -12.83 11.62
N ASN A 60 -1.69 -12.48 10.47
CA ASN A 60 -1.17 -13.46 9.52
C ASN A 60 0.33 -13.25 9.29
N LYS A 61 1.05 -14.37 9.18
CA LYS A 61 2.49 -14.41 8.87
C LYS A 61 2.75 -14.61 7.38
N ASP A 62 1.71 -14.94 6.61
CA ASP A 62 1.76 -15.04 5.16
C ASP A 62 1.45 -13.69 4.52
N TYR A 63 2.44 -13.15 3.83
CA TYR A 63 2.35 -11.87 3.14
C TYR A 63 1.37 -11.91 1.94
N GLU A 64 1.16 -13.07 1.32
CA GLU A 64 0.16 -13.21 0.25
C GLU A 64 -1.26 -12.97 0.78
N VAL A 65 -1.50 -13.34 2.04
CA VAL A 65 -2.79 -13.06 2.70
C VAL A 65 -2.94 -11.56 2.99
N ASP A 66 -1.86 -10.85 3.32
CA ASP A 66 -1.90 -9.38 3.46
C ASP A 66 -2.25 -8.70 2.12
N ILE A 67 -1.74 -9.23 1.00
CA ILE A 67 -2.07 -8.74 -0.35
C ILE A 67 -3.55 -8.97 -0.67
N GLU A 68 -4.05 -10.20 -0.50
CA GLU A 68 -5.46 -10.52 -0.75
C GLU A 68 -6.40 -9.66 0.10
N GLN A 69 -6.07 -9.46 1.37
CA GLN A 69 -6.83 -8.62 2.28
C GLN A 69 -6.85 -7.16 1.85
N ALA A 70 -5.73 -6.61 1.35
CA ALA A 70 -5.70 -5.26 0.80
C ALA A 70 -6.69 -5.11 -0.37
N PHE A 71 -6.78 -6.11 -1.26
CA PHE A 71 -7.75 -6.10 -2.35
C PHE A 71 -9.20 -6.13 -1.88
N ASN A 72 -9.50 -6.97 -0.88
CA ASN A 72 -10.84 -7.02 -0.31
C ASN A 72 -11.20 -5.72 0.39
N MET A 73 -10.23 -5.10 1.08
CA MET A 73 -10.45 -3.86 1.82
C MET A 73 -10.58 -2.64 0.92
N ILE A 74 -9.81 -2.51 -0.17
CA ILE A 74 -10.02 -1.41 -1.12
C ILE A 74 -11.40 -1.52 -1.77
N LYS A 75 -11.84 -2.74 -2.16
CA LYS A 75 -13.20 -2.97 -2.68
C LYS A 75 -14.27 -2.64 -1.64
N GLY A 76 -14.04 -2.97 -0.38
CA GLY A 76 -14.94 -2.61 0.73
C GLY A 76 -15.01 -1.10 0.96
N THR A 77 -13.86 -0.42 0.92
CA THR A 77 -13.73 1.03 1.05
C THR A 77 -14.53 1.76 -0.03
N LEU A 78 -14.46 1.28 -1.27
CA LEU A 78 -15.21 1.84 -2.41
C LEU A 78 -16.72 1.65 -2.30
N LYS A 79 -17.23 0.73 -1.46
CA LYS A 79 -18.66 0.58 -1.19
C LYS A 79 -19.19 1.58 -0.15
N ILE A 80 -18.30 2.27 0.57
CA ILE A 80 -18.71 3.28 1.54
C ILE A 80 -19.13 4.54 0.76
N PRO A 81 -20.32 5.11 1.02
CA PRO A 81 -20.86 6.22 0.22
C PRO A 81 -19.90 7.41 0.07
N ILE A 82 -19.19 7.79 1.14
CA ILE A 82 -18.27 8.93 1.10
C ILE A 82 -17.14 8.74 0.08
N PHE A 83 -16.59 7.53 -0.09
CA PHE A 83 -15.51 7.28 -1.04
C PHE A 83 -16.05 7.12 -2.46
N ASN A 84 -17.20 6.47 -2.62
CA ASN A 84 -17.86 6.32 -3.91
C ASN A 84 -18.28 7.68 -4.50
N GLU A 85 -18.90 8.53 -3.69
CA GLU A 85 -19.44 9.82 -4.12
C GLU A 85 -18.37 10.91 -4.26
N SER A 86 -17.34 10.91 -3.41
CA SER A 86 -16.28 11.93 -3.48
C SER A 86 -15.36 11.75 -4.67
N ARG A 87 -15.32 10.55 -5.28
CA ARG A 87 -14.47 10.25 -6.45
C ARG A 87 -13.01 10.65 -6.19
N VAL A 88 -12.53 10.43 -4.97
CA VAL A 88 -11.16 10.72 -4.56
C VAL A 88 -10.26 9.51 -4.86
N PRO A 89 -9.07 9.69 -5.44
CA PRO A 89 -8.08 8.63 -5.57
C PRO A 89 -7.71 8.04 -4.21
N ILE A 90 -7.57 6.71 -4.15
CA ILE A 90 -7.24 6.00 -2.91
C ILE A 90 -5.92 5.27 -3.08
N LEU A 91 -4.97 5.57 -2.19
CA LEU A 91 -3.73 4.80 -2.05
C LEU A 91 -3.85 3.90 -0.82
N MET A 92 -3.55 2.61 -0.97
CA MET A 92 -3.52 1.66 0.14
C MET A 92 -2.17 0.94 0.14
N PRO A 93 -1.27 1.23 1.09
CA PRO A 93 0.02 0.55 1.18
C PRO A 93 -0.18 -0.90 1.66
N ILE A 94 0.53 -1.85 1.06
CA ILE A 94 0.48 -3.26 1.48
C ILE A 94 1.72 -3.56 2.31
N PHE A 95 1.81 -2.94 3.49
CA PHE A 95 2.85 -3.30 4.45
C PHE A 95 2.51 -4.64 5.10
N PRO A 96 3.51 -5.48 5.41
CA PRO A 96 3.27 -6.74 6.10
C PRO A 96 2.69 -6.46 7.48
N SER A 97 1.69 -7.22 7.91
CA SER A 97 1.04 -7.05 9.21
C SER A 97 2.06 -7.20 10.35
N PHE A 98 2.96 -8.18 10.22
CA PHE A 98 4.02 -8.51 11.17
C PHE A 98 5.38 -8.55 10.49
N TYR A 99 6.44 -8.30 11.27
CA TYR A 99 7.81 -8.45 10.79
C TYR A 99 8.72 -8.97 11.89
N GLY A 100 9.42 -10.06 11.59
CA GLY A 100 10.27 -10.81 12.50
C GLY A 100 9.97 -12.32 12.42
N GLU A 101 10.91 -13.15 12.84
CA GLU A 101 10.71 -14.59 13.02
C GLU A 101 10.20 -14.86 14.44
N CYS A 102 8.90 -14.99 14.62
CA CYS A 102 8.34 -15.77 15.73
C CYS A 102 7.22 -16.58 15.07
N GLY A 103 7.52 -17.83 14.72
CA GLY A 103 6.62 -18.67 13.91
C GLY A 103 5.52 -19.36 14.70
N GLU A 104 5.75 -19.71 15.97
CA GLU A 104 4.90 -20.72 16.64
C GLU A 104 4.66 -20.56 18.15
N CYS A 105 5.42 -19.74 18.91
CA CYS A 105 5.19 -19.57 20.36
C CYS A 105 4.45 -18.27 20.68
N GLY A 106 3.16 -18.36 21.02
CA GLY A 106 2.34 -17.20 21.41
C GLY A 106 2.80 -16.42 22.65
N GLU A 107 3.83 -16.89 23.37
CA GLU A 107 4.41 -16.24 24.55
C GLU A 107 5.89 -16.64 24.70
N CYS A 108 6.81 -15.96 24.02
CA CYS A 108 8.25 -16.10 24.24
C CYS A 108 8.95 -14.73 24.05
N GLU A 109 10.04 -14.44 24.78
CA GLU A 109 10.78 -13.15 24.75
C GLU A 109 11.22 -12.72 23.33
N GLU A 110 11.35 -13.66 22.39
CA GLU A 110 11.62 -13.36 20.97
C GLU A 110 10.42 -12.74 20.26
N CYS A 111 9.18 -13.02 20.69
CA CYS A 111 7.98 -12.37 20.16
C CYS A 111 7.78 -10.94 20.70
N GLU A 112 8.51 -10.50 21.73
CA GLU A 112 8.59 -9.05 22.06
C GLU A 112 9.29 -8.24 20.95
N LYS A 113 10.00 -8.91 20.03
CA LYS A 113 10.59 -8.30 18.83
C LYS A 113 9.62 -8.21 17.65
N GLU A 114 8.45 -8.85 17.72
CA GLU A 114 7.43 -8.73 16.68
C GLU A 114 6.88 -7.31 16.69
N LYS A 115 7.15 -6.61 15.60
CA LYS A 115 6.59 -5.28 15.38
C LYS A 115 5.33 -5.45 14.56
N TYR A 116 4.18 -5.20 15.18
CA TYR A 116 2.94 -5.02 14.42
C TYR A 116 3.05 -3.70 13.65
N ILE A 117 3.26 -3.82 12.34
CA ILE A 117 3.67 -2.69 11.50
C ILE A 117 2.52 -1.70 11.29
N GLN A 118 1.30 -2.22 11.22
CA GLN A 118 0.06 -1.46 11.04
C GLN A 118 -0.25 -0.51 12.21
N GLN A 119 0.38 -0.67 13.37
CA GLN A 119 0.31 0.31 14.46
C GLN A 119 1.06 1.61 14.15
N LEU A 120 1.98 1.61 13.18
CA LEU A 120 2.83 2.76 12.80
C LEU A 120 3.41 3.51 14.03
N SER A 121 3.79 2.76 15.05
CA SER A 121 4.35 3.33 16.28
C SER A 121 5.72 3.95 16.03
N ARG A 122 6.21 4.75 16.98
CA ARG A 122 7.59 5.26 16.92
C ARG A 122 8.61 4.12 16.71
N ASN A 123 8.36 2.94 17.26
CA ASN A 123 9.26 1.80 17.13
C ASN A 123 9.29 1.19 15.72
N THR A 124 8.21 1.34 14.94
CA THR A 124 8.17 0.91 13.53
C THR A 124 8.79 1.99 12.63
N MET A 125 8.48 3.27 12.86
CA MET A 125 9.03 4.38 12.09
C MET A 125 10.55 4.54 12.25
N LEU A 126 11.12 4.12 13.39
CA LEU A 126 12.57 4.19 13.65
C LEU A 126 13.36 2.95 13.25
N ILE A 127 12.75 1.95 12.59
CA ILE A 127 13.50 0.83 12.00
C ILE A 127 14.47 1.39 10.97
N LYS A 128 15.75 1.00 11.04
CA LYS A 128 16.81 1.50 10.15
C LYS A 128 17.29 0.49 9.11
N ASP A 129 17.04 -0.79 9.36
CA ASP A 129 17.62 -1.89 8.60
C ASP A 129 16.53 -2.76 7.96
N GLY A 130 16.92 -3.54 6.96
CA GLY A 130 16.02 -4.47 6.27
C GLY A 130 14.94 -3.76 5.42
N ASN A 131 13.91 -4.51 5.06
CA ASN A 131 12.88 -4.02 4.14
C ASN A 131 11.93 -3.00 4.77
N LEU A 132 11.83 -2.96 6.10
CA LEU A 132 11.04 -1.96 6.81
C LEU A 132 11.80 -0.70 7.21
N ALA A 133 13.07 -0.58 6.79
CA ALA A 133 13.86 0.60 7.06
C ALA A 133 13.09 1.87 6.67
N ARG A 134 12.84 2.74 7.65
CA ARG A 134 12.13 4.00 7.50
C ARG A 134 10.83 3.86 6.71
N ILE A 135 9.94 2.98 7.19
CA ILE A 135 8.63 2.74 6.56
C ILE A 135 7.80 4.01 6.39
N ASP A 136 8.01 5.00 7.25
CA ASP A 136 7.45 6.35 7.14
C ASP A 136 7.90 7.05 5.83
N LEU A 137 9.19 6.96 5.50
CA LEU A 137 9.71 7.49 4.23
C LEU A 137 9.25 6.68 3.02
N GLN A 138 9.09 5.37 3.18
CA GLN A 138 8.53 4.53 2.11
C GLN A 138 7.09 4.92 1.78
N LEU A 139 6.26 5.17 2.79
CA LEU A 139 4.88 5.66 2.57
C LEU A 139 4.87 7.01 1.86
N ILE A 140 5.76 7.94 2.23
CA ILE A 140 5.91 9.23 1.54
C ILE A 140 6.31 9.00 0.07
N ALA A 141 7.23 8.08 -0.19
CA ALA A 141 7.66 7.75 -1.55
C ALA A 141 6.52 7.15 -2.38
N MET A 142 5.69 6.25 -1.81
CA MET A 142 4.48 5.73 -2.47
C MET A 142 3.50 6.85 -2.82
N ILE A 143 3.27 7.80 -1.92
CA ILE A 143 2.38 8.96 -2.17
C ILE A 143 2.91 9.81 -3.32
N ASN A 144 4.23 10.06 -3.37
CA ASN A 144 4.83 10.83 -4.46
C ASN A 144 4.73 10.08 -5.80
N ASN A 145 5.02 8.78 -5.81
CA ASN A 145 4.88 7.95 -7.00
C ASN A 145 3.43 7.94 -7.51
N ALA A 146 2.44 7.78 -6.62
CA ALA A 146 1.04 7.83 -6.99
C ALA A 146 0.61 9.20 -7.54
N LYS A 147 1.11 10.31 -7.00
CA LYS A 147 0.87 11.64 -7.58
C LYS A 147 1.40 11.74 -9.00
N GLU A 148 2.61 11.26 -9.25
CA GLU A 148 3.20 11.25 -10.60
C GLU A 148 2.40 10.39 -11.57
N LEU A 149 1.92 9.23 -11.13
CA LEU A 149 1.05 8.37 -11.95
C LEU A 149 -0.27 9.07 -12.27
N LEU A 150 -0.92 9.68 -11.29
CA LEU A 150 -2.21 10.37 -11.49
C LEU A 150 -2.11 11.55 -12.47
N LEU A 151 -0.96 12.24 -12.55
CA LEU A 151 -0.73 13.28 -13.57
C LEU A 151 -0.70 12.73 -15.00
N LYS A 152 -0.43 11.43 -15.19
CA LYS A 152 -0.41 10.78 -16.50
C LYS A 152 -1.78 10.23 -16.93
N TYR A 153 -2.78 10.23 -16.04
CA TYR A 153 -4.13 9.67 -16.25
C TYR A 153 -5.20 10.73 -16.62
N GLU A 154 -4.78 11.86 -17.20
CA GLU A 154 -5.67 12.81 -17.91
C GLU A 154 -6.08 12.28 -19.29
#